data_AF-A0A2I9E222-F1
#
_entry.id   AF-A0A2I9E222-F1
#
_cell.length_a   1.000
_cell.length_b   1.000
_cell.length_c   1.000
_cell.angle_alpha   90.00
_cell.angle_beta   90.00
_cell.angle_gamma   90.00
#
_symmetry.space_group_name_H-M   'P 1'
#
loop_
_entity.id
_entity.type
_entity.pdbx_description
1 polymer ?
#
loop_
_entity_poly.entity_id
_entity_poly.type
_entity_poly.pdbx_seq_one_letter_code
_entity_poly.pdbx_strand_id
1 'polypeptide(L)'
;MEPTQIIVILTLSFLAATISGVAGFGGGLILLPLLTYFVPLNVAVPLLTVAQLFGNGSRVYFSYKELRWRPVILFLLGAIPFAVLGSRLMVNINSSLLKICIGFFLILVVSYKRCNKKDFGLNQYWLTPGGAITGFVSGLIGSAGPVGAVFFLGLKLPPLSYISSEAFTALSMHLTKIFVYGKFELLNIDTLVTGTLAGLAMVGGSYLGKRIITKLSTKKVDLIIEILLLVSAVQLIIF
;
A
#
# COMPACT_ATOMS: atom_id res chain seq x y z
N MET A 1 4.12 -2.39 -25.26
CA MET A 1 3.54 -1.10 -24.78
C MET A 1 4.14 0.01 -25.61
N GLU A 2 3.32 0.99 -26.02
CA GLU A 2 3.80 2.14 -26.78
C GLU A 2 4.74 3.02 -25.91
N PRO A 3 5.73 3.73 -26.50
CA PRO A 3 6.65 4.59 -25.74
C PRO A 3 5.93 5.62 -24.85
N THR A 4 4.81 6.16 -25.32
CA THR A 4 3.96 7.09 -24.56
C THR A 4 3.36 6.45 -23.31
N GLN A 5 2.92 5.19 -23.37
CA GLN A 5 2.40 4.46 -22.21
C GLN A 5 3.48 4.28 -21.14
N ILE A 6 4.70 3.95 -21.56
CA ILE A 6 5.84 3.78 -20.64
C ILE A 6 6.13 5.09 -19.92
N ILE A 7 6.19 6.22 -20.64
CA ILE A 7 6.41 7.54 -20.03
C ILE A 7 5.32 7.85 -18.99
N VAL A 8 4.05 7.63 -19.34
CA VAL A 8 2.93 7.84 -18.42
C VAL A 8 3.07 6.99 -17.15
N ILE A 9 3.40 5.70 -17.30
CA ILE A 9 3.62 4.79 -16.17
C ILE A 9 4.76 5.28 -15.29
N LEU A 10 5.90 5.65 -15.87
CA LEU A 10 7.06 6.13 -15.11
C LEU A 10 6.74 7.42 -14.34
N THR A 11 6.10 8.39 -14.98
CA THR A 11 5.70 9.65 -14.34
C THR A 11 4.71 9.41 -13.20
N LEU A 12 3.67 8.60 -13.44
CA LEU A 12 2.68 8.31 -12.41
C LEU A 12 3.23 7.41 -11.29
N SER A 13 4.15 6.49 -11.58
CA SER A 13 4.89 5.73 -10.57
C SER A 13 5.72 6.64 -9.68
N PHE A 14 6.44 7.61 -10.25
CA PHE A 14 7.17 8.61 -9.47
C PHE A 14 6.24 9.41 -8.55
N LEU A 15 5.15 9.98 -9.10
CA LEU A 15 4.20 10.78 -8.33
C LEU A 15 3.49 9.97 -7.23
N ALA A 16 3.06 8.75 -7.57
CA ALA A 16 2.42 7.83 -6.63
C ALA A 16 3.38 7.47 -5.49
N ALA A 17 4.66 7.24 -5.78
CA ALA A 17 5.66 6.97 -4.76
C ALA A 17 6.02 8.21 -3.93
N THR A 18 5.97 9.42 -4.49
CA THR A 18 6.11 10.66 -3.70
C THR A 18 4.97 10.81 -2.70
N ILE A 19 3.73 10.61 -3.13
CA ILE A 19 2.56 10.63 -2.24
C ILE A 19 2.70 9.54 -1.18
N SER A 20 3.08 8.32 -1.59
CA SER A 20 3.34 7.20 -0.66
C SER A 20 4.48 7.47 0.32
N GLY A 21 5.51 8.21 -0.10
CA GLY A 21 6.62 8.61 0.76
C GLY A 21 6.23 9.65 1.81
N VAL A 22 5.11 10.35 1.64
CA VAL A 22 4.57 11.31 2.63
C VAL A 22 3.47 10.68 3.49
N ALA A 23 2.63 9.82 2.91
CA ALA A 23 1.46 9.28 3.58
C ALA A 23 1.63 7.86 4.14
N GLY A 24 2.73 7.18 3.82
CA GLY A 24 2.92 5.76 4.14
C GLY A 24 2.18 4.83 3.18
N PHE A 25 1.18 5.28 2.44
CA PHE A 25 0.49 4.50 1.41
C PHE A 25 0.08 5.40 0.25
N GLY A 26 -0.51 4.83 -0.80
CA GLY A 26 -1.01 5.59 -1.94
C GLY A 26 -0.36 5.20 -3.26
N GLY A 27 0.81 4.55 -3.21
CA GLY A 27 1.45 3.98 -4.39
C GLY A 27 0.50 3.07 -5.18
N GLY A 28 -0.11 2.09 -4.49
CA GLY A 28 -1.04 1.16 -5.13
C GLY A 28 -2.42 1.77 -5.41
N LEU A 29 -2.83 2.74 -4.59
CA LEU A 29 -4.08 3.48 -4.77
C LEU A 29 -4.11 4.17 -6.14
N ILE A 30 -3.01 4.85 -6.48
CA ILE A 30 -2.89 5.65 -7.70
C ILE A 30 -2.49 4.77 -8.88
N LEU A 31 -1.53 3.86 -8.69
CA LEU A 31 -0.95 3.12 -9.80
C LEU A 31 -1.82 1.94 -10.26
N LEU A 32 -2.61 1.32 -9.38
CA LEU A 32 -3.44 0.17 -9.77
C LEU A 32 -4.50 0.53 -10.83
N PRO A 33 -5.34 1.59 -10.66
CA PRO A 33 -6.33 1.98 -11.68
C PRO A 33 -5.69 2.29 -13.03
N LEU A 34 -4.54 2.96 -13.02
CA LEU A 34 -3.78 3.27 -14.22
C LEU A 34 -3.35 1.99 -14.93
N LEU A 35 -2.79 1.03 -14.20
CA LEU A 35 -2.34 -0.22 -14.80
C LEU A 35 -3.52 -1.04 -15.33
N THR A 36 -4.63 -1.07 -14.59
CA THR A 36 -5.85 -1.77 -15.04
C THR A 36 -6.52 -1.13 -16.26
N TYR A 37 -6.21 0.13 -16.57
CA TYR A 37 -6.63 0.77 -17.81
C TYR A 37 -5.86 0.24 -19.04
N PHE A 38 -4.60 -0.18 -18.86
CA PHE A 38 -3.75 -0.65 -19.95
C PHE A 38 -3.72 -2.18 -20.08
N VAL A 39 -3.81 -2.91 -18.97
CA VAL A 39 -3.68 -4.37 -18.94
C VAL A 39 -4.76 -4.99 -18.04
N PRO A 40 -5.15 -6.25 -18.29
CA PRO A 40 -6.09 -6.97 -17.42
C PRO A 40 -5.64 -7.02 -15.95
N LEU A 41 -6.58 -7.09 -15.02
CA LEU A 41 -6.31 -7.04 -13.57
C LEU A 41 -5.31 -8.12 -13.11
N ASN A 42 -5.41 -9.33 -13.66
CA ASN A 42 -4.51 -10.44 -13.37
C ASN A 42 -3.05 -10.19 -13.83
N VAL A 43 -2.82 -9.21 -14.71
CA VAL A 43 -1.49 -8.73 -15.13
C VAL A 43 -1.10 -7.47 -14.36
N ALA A 44 -2.04 -6.54 -14.16
CA ALA A 44 -1.82 -5.29 -13.45
C ALA A 44 -1.36 -5.50 -12.00
N VAL A 45 -1.96 -6.46 -11.28
CA VAL A 45 -1.66 -6.73 -9.87
C VAL A 45 -0.23 -7.29 -9.67
N PRO A 46 0.24 -8.31 -10.42
CA PRO A 46 1.64 -8.74 -10.38
C PRO A 46 2.61 -7.64 -10.77
N LEU A 47 2.35 -6.89 -11.85
CA LEU A 47 3.19 -5.77 -12.29
C LEU A 47 3.32 -4.71 -11.20
N LEU A 48 2.19 -4.29 -10.62
CA LEU A 48 2.16 -3.37 -9.49
C LEU A 48 2.97 -3.92 -8.31
N THR A 49 2.84 -5.20 -8.01
CA THR A 49 3.56 -5.85 -6.90
C THR A 49 5.07 -5.77 -7.09
N VAL A 50 5.57 -5.96 -8.32
CA VAL A 50 7.00 -5.77 -8.66
C VAL A 50 7.40 -4.32 -8.45
N ALA A 51 6.67 -3.35 -9.00
CA ALA A 51 6.98 -1.92 -8.83
C ALA A 51 7.01 -1.51 -7.34
N GLN A 52 6.07 -2.01 -6.56
CA GLN A 52 5.97 -1.74 -5.14
C GLN A 52 7.11 -2.33 -4.31
N LEU A 53 7.84 -3.35 -4.77
CA LEU A 53 9.05 -3.78 -4.08
C LEU A 53 10.08 -2.65 -4.01
N PHE A 54 10.27 -1.93 -5.11
CA PHE A 54 11.22 -0.82 -5.17
C PHE A 54 10.71 0.40 -4.39
N GLY A 55 9.43 0.74 -4.54
CA GLY A 55 8.82 1.82 -3.77
C GLY A 55 8.88 1.60 -2.26
N ASN A 56 8.43 0.44 -1.78
CA ASN A 56 8.49 0.09 -0.35
C ASN A 56 9.93 -0.12 0.13
N GLY A 57 10.74 -0.84 -0.64
CA GLY A 57 12.14 -1.12 -0.32
C GLY A 57 12.96 0.15 -0.19
N SER A 58 12.79 1.11 -1.09
CA SER A 58 13.47 2.41 -0.99
C SER A 58 12.99 3.22 0.22
N ARG A 59 11.69 3.23 0.54
CA ARG A 59 11.16 3.88 1.75
C ARG A 59 11.73 3.28 3.03
N VAL A 60 11.83 1.95 3.09
CA VAL A 60 12.51 1.24 4.19
C VAL A 60 13.98 1.64 4.23
N TYR A 61 14.69 1.54 3.11
CA TYR A 61 16.12 1.85 3.03
C TYR A 61 16.43 3.28 3.50
N PHE A 62 15.65 4.27 3.07
CA PHE A 62 15.89 5.65 3.46
C PHE A 62 15.60 5.95 4.93
N SER A 63 14.80 5.13 5.62
CA SER A 63 14.32 5.40 6.98
C SER A 63 14.43 4.17 7.91
N TYR A 64 15.35 3.25 7.65
CA TYR A 64 15.41 1.96 8.35
C TYR A 64 15.67 2.08 9.85
N LYS A 65 16.37 3.13 10.29
CA LYS A 65 16.63 3.42 11.71
C LYS A 65 15.36 3.76 12.50
N GLU A 66 14.29 4.12 11.81
CA GLU A 66 13.01 4.52 12.41
C GLU A 66 12.04 3.33 12.60
N LEU A 67 12.44 2.13 12.16
CA LEU A 67 11.60 0.93 12.19
C LEU A 67 11.18 0.55 13.61
N ARG A 68 9.90 0.25 13.77
CA ARG A 68 9.33 -0.26 15.02
C ARG A 68 9.04 -1.75 14.87
N TRP A 69 10.02 -2.57 15.24
CA TRP A 69 9.98 -4.02 15.04
C TRP A 69 8.80 -4.72 15.68
N ARG A 70 8.43 -4.37 16.91
CA ARG A 70 7.31 -5.02 17.61
C ARG A 70 5.99 -4.84 16.84
N PRO A 71 5.56 -3.62 16.48
CA PRO A 71 4.41 -3.43 15.60
C PRO A 71 4.50 -4.17 14.26
N VAL A 72 5.66 -4.12 13.60
CA VAL A 72 5.91 -4.79 12.33
C VAL A 72 5.68 -6.30 12.45
N ILE A 73 6.30 -6.95 13.43
CA ILE A 73 6.20 -8.40 13.64
C ILE A 73 4.74 -8.79 13.93
N LEU A 74 4.07 -8.10 14.85
CA LEU A 74 2.68 -8.40 15.19
C LEU A 74 1.75 -8.30 13.98
N PHE A 75 1.97 -7.30 13.13
CA PHE A 75 1.22 -7.13 11.89
C PHE A 75 1.52 -8.25 10.88
N LEU A 76 2.79 -8.59 10.69
CA LEU A 76 3.22 -9.63 9.75
C LEU A 76 2.73 -11.03 10.12
N LEU A 77 2.56 -11.33 11.41
CA LEU A 77 1.97 -12.61 11.86
C LEU A 77 0.60 -12.87 11.24
N GLY A 78 -0.22 -11.83 11.07
CA GLY A 78 -1.49 -11.94 10.34
C GLY A 78 -1.33 -11.73 8.84
N ALA A 79 -0.54 -10.73 8.44
CA ALA A 79 -0.48 -10.30 7.05
C ALA A 79 0.11 -11.34 6.10
N ILE A 80 1.14 -12.08 6.50
CA ILE A 80 1.82 -13.02 5.59
C ILE A 80 0.93 -14.22 5.25
N PRO A 81 0.35 -14.97 6.22
CA PRO A 81 -0.53 -16.10 5.89
C PRO A 81 -1.73 -15.69 5.05
N PHE A 82 -2.34 -14.54 5.36
CA PHE A 82 -3.51 -14.06 4.64
C PHE A 82 -3.18 -13.43 3.29
N ALA A 83 -1.97 -12.88 3.09
CA ALA A 83 -1.50 -12.48 1.76
C ALA A 83 -1.33 -13.69 0.84
N VAL A 84 -0.84 -14.82 1.37
CA VAL A 84 -0.81 -16.08 0.61
C VAL A 84 -2.22 -16.52 0.23
N LEU A 85 -3.14 -16.53 1.20
CA LEU A 85 -4.54 -16.92 0.97
C LEU A 85 -5.22 -16.03 -0.07
N GLY A 86 -5.15 -14.71 0.10
CA GLY A 86 -5.75 -13.75 -0.83
C GLY A 86 -5.19 -13.86 -2.24
N SER A 87 -3.87 -14.05 -2.37
CA SER A 87 -3.20 -14.17 -3.68
C SER A 87 -3.63 -15.42 -4.45
N ARG A 88 -3.91 -16.53 -3.75
CA ARG A 88 -4.44 -17.75 -4.38
C ARG A 88 -5.87 -17.57 -4.89
N LEU A 89 -6.67 -16.80 -4.16
CA LEU A 89 -8.08 -16.56 -4.50
C LEU A 89 -8.28 -15.46 -5.54
N MET A 90 -7.24 -14.68 -5.84
CA MET A 90 -7.25 -13.61 -6.85
C MET A 90 -7.75 -14.08 -8.22
N VAL A 91 -7.44 -15.32 -8.60
CA VAL A 91 -7.77 -15.89 -9.92
C VAL A 91 -9.29 -16.08 -10.12
N ASN A 92 -10.10 -16.07 -9.04
CA ASN A 92 -11.48 -16.55 -9.06
C ASN A 92 -12.55 -15.60 -8.48
N ILE A 93 -12.32 -14.29 -8.35
CA ILE A 93 -13.21 -13.42 -7.55
C ILE A 93 -13.75 -12.17 -8.27
N ASN A 94 -15.07 -11.98 -8.14
CA ASN A 94 -15.73 -10.67 -8.22
C ASN A 94 -15.57 -9.95 -6.87
N SER A 95 -14.63 -9.00 -6.79
CA SER A 95 -14.22 -8.36 -5.53
C SER A 95 -15.07 -7.12 -5.15
N SER A 96 -16.17 -6.85 -5.86
CA SER A 96 -16.94 -5.60 -5.72
C SER A 96 -17.47 -5.38 -4.30
N LEU A 97 -18.07 -6.40 -3.68
CA LEU A 97 -18.57 -6.30 -2.30
C LEU A 97 -17.44 -6.02 -1.31
N LEU A 98 -16.29 -6.66 -1.47
CA LEU A 98 -15.14 -6.45 -0.59
C LEU A 98 -14.62 -5.01 -0.68
N LYS A 99 -14.49 -4.48 -1.90
CA LYS A 99 -14.06 -3.09 -2.10
C LYS A 99 -15.02 -2.12 -1.41
N ILE A 100 -16.33 -2.29 -1.61
CA ILE A 100 -17.38 -1.46 -0.99
C ILE A 100 -17.27 -1.52 0.54
N CYS A 101 -17.16 -2.72 1.13
CA CYS A 101 -17.00 -2.89 2.58
C CYS A 101 -15.76 -2.17 3.12
N ILE A 102 -14.63 -2.26 2.41
CA ILE A 102 -13.40 -1.56 2.78
C ILE A 102 -13.60 -0.05 2.67
N GLY A 103 -14.21 0.44 1.60
CA GLY A 103 -14.47 1.86 1.43
C GLY A 103 -15.32 2.44 2.58
N PHE A 104 -16.40 1.76 2.95
CA PHE A 104 -17.18 2.15 4.14
C PHE A 104 -16.37 2.08 5.43
N PHE A 105 -15.56 1.05 5.63
CA PHE A 105 -14.66 0.95 6.78
C PHE A 105 -13.71 2.16 6.88
N LEU A 106 -13.11 2.58 5.76
CA LEU A 106 -12.22 3.75 5.73
C LEU A 106 -12.96 5.05 6.08
N ILE A 107 -14.18 5.25 5.55
CA ILE A 107 -15.03 6.40 5.92
C ILE A 107 -15.34 6.39 7.41
N LEU A 108 -15.72 5.23 7.96
CA LEU A 108 -16.03 5.09 9.39
C LEU A 108 -14.81 5.42 10.26
N VAL A 109 -13.62 4.97 9.89
CA VAL A 109 -12.38 5.27 10.62
C VAL A 109 -12.09 6.76 10.64
N VAL A 110 -12.13 7.44 9.49
CA VAL A 110 -11.86 8.88 9.40
C VAL A 110 -12.92 9.66 10.18
N SER A 111 -14.20 9.29 10.05
CA SER A 111 -15.31 9.90 10.77
C SER A 111 -15.16 9.72 12.28
N TYR A 112 -14.84 8.51 12.73
CA TYR A 112 -14.62 8.20 14.14
C TYR A 112 -13.44 8.99 14.72
N LYS A 113 -12.31 9.07 14.01
CA LYS A 113 -11.14 9.86 14.42
C LYS A 113 -11.49 11.35 14.59
N ARG A 114 -12.34 11.91 13.72
CA ARG A 114 -12.75 13.33 13.77
C ARG A 114 -13.81 13.63 14.82
N CYS A 115 -14.75 12.72 15.04
CA CYS A 115 -15.82 12.89 16.03
C CYS A 115 -15.32 12.60 17.46
N ASN A 116 -14.39 11.68 17.64
CA ASN A 116 -13.89 11.32 18.95
C ASN A 116 -12.74 12.24 19.36
N LYS A 117 -13.05 13.26 20.17
CA LYS A 117 -12.04 14.15 20.79
C LYS A 117 -11.11 13.41 21.76
N LYS A 118 -11.45 12.18 22.17
CA LYS A 118 -10.55 11.30 22.93
C LYS A 118 -9.61 10.61 21.95
N ASP A 119 -8.42 11.17 21.86
CA ASP A 119 -7.15 10.64 21.38
C ASP A 119 -7.19 9.23 20.72
N PHE A 120 -7.60 9.17 19.44
CA PHE A 120 -7.71 7.95 18.61
C PHE A 120 -6.47 7.05 18.73
N GLY A 121 -6.57 5.93 19.45
CA GLY A 121 -5.46 5.02 19.70
C GLY A 121 -5.88 3.56 19.54
N LEU A 122 -5.06 2.79 18.83
CA LEU A 122 -5.21 1.33 18.71
C LEU A 122 -4.21 0.64 19.61
N ASN A 123 -4.69 -0.35 20.36
CA ASN A 123 -3.80 -1.26 21.07
C ASN A 123 -3.07 -2.16 20.05
N GLN A 124 -1.82 -2.52 20.34
CA GLN A 124 -0.99 -3.40 19.53
C GLN A 124 -1.63 -4.77 19.27
N TYR A 125 -2.56 -5.24 20.12
CA TYR A 125 -3.31 -6.48 19.89
C TYR A 125 -4.14 -6.46 18.60
N TRP A 126 -4.54 -5.28 18.11
CA TRP A 126 -5.25 -5.14 16.84
C TRP A 126 -4.35 -5.28 15.60
N LEU A 127 -3.02 -5.31 15.78
CA LEU A 127 -2.10 -5.41 14.65
C LEU A 127 -2.13 -6.78 13.98
N THR A 128 -2.27 -7.88 14.72
CA THR A 128 -2.35 -9.21 14.09
C THR A 128 -3.65 -9.41 13.30
N PRO A 129 -4.85 -9.12 13.83
CA PRO A 129 -6.08 -9.17 13.04
C PRO A 129 -6.08 -8.14 11.90
N GLY A 130 -5.58 -6.93 12.14
CA GLY A 130 -5.47 -5.90 11.11
C GLY A 130 -4.50 -6.27 10.00
N GLY A 131 -3.41 -6.92 10.37
CA GLY A 131 -2.46 -7.56 9.46
C GLY A 131 -3.14 -8.61 8.61
N ALA A 132 -3.92 -9.52 9.21
CA ALA A 132 -4.66 -10.55 8.47
C ALA A 132 -5.62 -9.94 7.43
N ILE A 133 -6.41 -8.94 7.82
CA ILE A 133 -7.31 -8.23 6.90
C ILE A 133 -6.51 -7.55 5.78
N THR A 134 -5.46 -6.80 6.14
CA THR A 134 -4.62 -6.09 5.16
C THR A 134 -3.93 -7.06 4.19
N GLY A 135 -3.38 -8.16 4.71
CA GLY A 135 -2.74 -9.20 3.91
C GLY A 135 -3.71 -9.84 2.93
N PHE A 136 -4.90 -10.24 3.42
CA PHE A 136 -5.95 -10.82 2.60
C PHE A 136 -6.35 -9.90 1.44
N VAL A 137 -6.65 -8.63 1.76
CA VAL A 137 -6.99 -7.61 0.77
C VAL A 137 -5.83 -7.37 -0.19
N SER A 138 -4.59 -7.29 0.31
CA SER A 138 -3.40 -7.05 -0.52
C SER A 138 -3.16 -8.18 -1.51
N GLY A 139 -3.38 -9.42 -1.09
CA GLY A 139 -3.29 -10.59 -1.95
C GLY A 139 -4.42 -10.64 -2.98
N LEU A 140 -5.65 -10.35 -2.55
CA LEU A 140 -6.84 -10.53 -3.35
C LEU A 140 -7.06 -9.44 -4.41
N ILE A 141 -6.80 -8.17 -4.06
CA ILE A 141 -7.01 -7.01 -4.97
C ILE A 141 -5.72 -6.28 -5.33
N GLY A 142 -4.57 -6.76 -4.86
CA GLY A 142 -3.25 -6.20 -5.21
C GLY A 142 -2.82 -4.98 -4.40
N SER A 143 -3.75 -4.28 -3.72
CA SER A 143 -3.45 -3.10 -2.89
C SER A 143 -4.28 -3.09 -1.61
N ALA A 144 -3.62 -2.93 -0.46
CA ALA A 144 -4.27 -2.75 0.84
C ALA A 144 -3.63 -1.65 1.70
N GLY A 145 -2.84 -0.77 1.08
CA GLY A 145 -2.14 0.31 1.78
C GLY A 145 -3.06 1.16 2.67
N PRO A 146 -4.24 1.61 2.21
CA PRO A 146 -5.17 2.35 3.05
C PRO A 146 -5.63 1.57 4.30
N VAL A 147 -5.82 0.26 4.18
CA VAL A 147 -6.23 -0.60 5.31
C VAL A 147 -5.08 -0.74 6.31
N GLY A 148 -3.87 -1.03 5.83
CA GLY A 148 -2.68 -1.13 6.69
C GLY A 148 -2.36 0.20 7.40
N ALA A 149 -2.51 1.31 6.68
CA ALA A 149 -2.30 2.66 7.20
C ALA A 149 -3.19 2.96 8.42
N VAL A 150 -4.45 2.52 8.44
CA VAL A 150 -5.35 2.70 9.60
C VAL A 150 -4.75 2.10 10.88
N PHE A 151 -4.22 0.88 10.80
CA PHE A 151 -3.67 0.19 11.97
C PHE A 151 -2.39 0.86 12.49
N PHE A 152 -1.51 1.30 11.60
CA PHE A 152 -0.29 2.01 11.98
C PHE A 152 -0.56 3.45 12.44
N LEU A 153 -1.55 4.14 11.86
CA LEU A 153 -1.99 5.47 12.29
C LEU A 153 -2.51 5.45 13.72
N GLY A 154 -3.26 4.41 14.10
CA GLY A 154 -3.74 4.22 15.46
C GLY A 154 -2.64 4.05 16.52
N LEU A 155 -1.40 3.76 16.11
CA LEU A 155 -0.26 3.64 17.04
C LEU A 155 0.36 5.00 17.43
N LYS A 156 -0.03 6.10 16.77
CA LYS A 156 0.52 7.45 16.99
C LYS A 156 2.04 7.52 16.94
N LEU A 157 2.64 6.74 16.04
CA LEU A 157 4.08 6.76 15.84
C LEU A 157 4.52 8.11 15.24
N PRO A 158 5.77 8.55 15.47
CA PRO A 158 6.35 9.63 14.70
C PRO A 158 6.24 9.34 13.19
N PRO A 159 6.05 10.35 12.33
CA PRO A 159 5.76 10.15 10.91
C PRO A 159 6.74 9.21 10.18
N LEU A 160 8.04 9.36 10.41
CA LEU A 160 9.04 8.48 9.78
C LEU A 160 8.99 7.05 10.30
N SER A 161 8.70 6.85 11.59
CA SER A 161 8.54 5.51 12.17
C SER A 161 7.27 4.82 11.68
N TYR A 162 6.18 5.57 11.47
CA TYR A 162 4.96 5.09 10.82
C TYR A 162 5.25 4.64 9.38
N ILE A 163 5.87 5.50 8.56
CA ILE A 163 6.13 5.19 7.14
C ILE A 163 7.10 4.03 6.98
N SER A 164 8.20 4.01 7.73
CA SER A 164 9.19 2.93 7.59
C SER A 164 8.60 1.58 8.02
N SER A 165 7.84 1.55 9.10
CA SER A 165 7.21 0.33 9.62
C SER A 165 6.11 -0.19 8.70
N GLU A 166 5.23 0.68 8.21
CA GLU A 166 4.21 0.32 7.22
C GLU A 166 4.89 -0.19 5.94
N ALA A 167 5.88 0.55 5.41
CA ALA A 167 6.56 0.19 4.17
C ALA A 167 7.28 -1.15 4.30
N PHE A 168 7.82 -1.48 5.47
CA PHE A 168 8.40 -2.81 5.72
C PHE A 168 7.34 -3.90 5.66
N THR A 169 6.18 -3.69 6.30
CA THR A 169 5.09 -4.68 6.22
C THR A 169 4.57 -4.86 4.80
N ALA A 170 4.44 -3.77 4.05
CA ALA A 170 4.06 -3.79 2.65
C ALA A 170 5.10 -4.53 1.79
N LEU A 171 6.40 -4.23 1.99
CA LEU A 171 7.50 -4.91 1.32
C LEU A 171 7.44 -6.43 1.54
N SER A 172 7.28 -6.87 2.79
CA SER A 172 7.18 -8.29 3.10
C SER A 172 5.97 -8.95 2.43
N MET A 173 4.80 -8.28 2.44
CA MET A 173 3.63 -8.77 1.72
C MET A 173 3.89 -8.88 0.22
N HIS A 174 4.49 -7.86 -0.42
CA HIS A 174 4.78 -7.91 -1.86
C HIS A 174 5.78 -9.02 -2.22
N LEU A 175 6.80 -9.26 -1.39
CA LEU A 175 7.70 -10.41 -1.54
C LEU A 175 6.91 -11.73 -1.48
N THR A 176 6.05 -11.91 -0.48
CA THR A 176 5.16 -13.08 -0.37
C THR A 176 4.32 -13.26 -1.62
N LYS A 177 3.70 -12.19 -2.13
CA LYS A 177 2.86 -12.25 -3.33
C LYS A 177 3.64 -12.65 -4.57
N ILE A 178 4.87 -12.16 -4.76
CA ILE A 178 5.73 -12.56 -5.88
C ILE A 178 6.02 -14.06 -5.85
N PHE A 179 6.33 -14.63 -4.69
CA PHE A 179 6.51 -16.08 -4.56
C PHE A 179 5.24 -16.85 -4.93
N VAL A 180 4.06 -16.33 -4.58
CA VAL A 180 2.79 -16.96 -4.96
C VAL A 180 2.55 -16.83 -6.46
N TYR A 181 2.67 -15.63 -7.03
CA TYR A 181 2.45 -15.37 -8.46
C TYR A 181 3.38 -16.18 -9.35
N GLY A 182 4.64 -16.36 -8.94
CA GLY A 182 5.58 -17.23 -9.66
C GLY A 182 5.14 -18.69 -9.71
N LYS A 183 4.47 -19.21 -8.66
CA LYS A 183 3.93 -20.59 -8.64
C LYS A 183 2.68 -20.78 -9.51
N PHE A 184 1.95 -19.71 -9.81
CA PHE A 184 0.74 -19.73 -10.61
C PHE A 184 0.95 -19.16 -12.03
N GLU A 185 2.21 -18.99 -12.45
CA GLU A 185 2.58 -18.47 -13.78
C GLU A 185 1.96 -17.09 -14.10
N LEU A 186 1.68 -16.29 -13.05
CA LEU A 186 1.12 -14.94 -13.18
C LEU A 186 2.20 -13.87 -13.42
N LEU A 187 3.47 -14.26 -13.42
CA LEU A 187 4.62 -13.41 -13.73
C LEU A 187 5.20 -13.81 -15.07
N ASN A 188 5.22 -12.87 -16.01
CA ASN A 188 5.91 -13.00 -17.29
C ASN A 188 6.99 -11.92 -17.43
N ILE A 189 7.82 -12.03 -18.47
CA ILE A 189 8.94 -11.10 -18.67
C ILE A 189 8.47 -9.64 -18.79
N ASP A 190 7.33 -9.39 -19.41
CA ASP A 190 6.78 -8.04 -19.59
C ASP A 190 6.36 -7.42 -18.26
N THR A 191 5.72 -8.19 -17.38
CA THR A 191 5.36 -7.74 -16.02
C THR A 191 6.60 -7.45 -15.18
N LEU A 192 7.65 -8.26 -15.30
CA LEU A 192 8.91 -8.06 -14.57
C LEU A 192 9.64 -6.81 -15.07
N VAL A 193 9.77 -6.64 -16.39
CA VAL A 193 10.45 -5.48 -16.99
C VAL A 193 9.68 -4.19 -16.69
N THR A 194 8.38 -4.15 -17.01
CA THR A 194 7.56 -2.95 -16.80
C THR A 194 7.45 -2.61 -15.32
N GLY A 195 7.25 -3.61 -14.46
CA GLY A 195 7.22 -3.43 -13.01
C GLY A 195 8.55 -2.93 -12.46
N THR A 196 9.69 -3.41 -12.97
CA THR A 196 11.02 -2.93 -12.57
C THR A 196 11.24 -1.49 -13.01
N LEU A 197 10.91 -1.13 -14.26
CA LEU A 197 11.03 0.23 -14.76
C LEU A 197 10.19 1.22 -13.93
N ALA A 198 8.92 0.88 -13.70
CA ALA A 198 8.03 1.60 -12.80
C ALA A 198 8.64 1.72 -11.39
N GLY A 199 9.15 0.61 -10.84
CA GLY A 199 9.79 0.54 -9.54
C GLY A 199 11.01 1.46 -9.41
N LEU A 200 11.86 1.53 -10.43
CA LEU A 200 13.00 2.45 -10.45
C LEU A 200 12.55 3.92 -10.37
N ALA A 201 11.49 4.30 -11.10
CA ALA A 201 10.89 5.63 -10.96
C ALA A 201 10.34 5.87 -9.54
N MET A 202 9.77 4.84 -8.90
CA MET A 202 9.27 4.92 -7.52
C MET A 202 10.39 5.19 -6.49
N VAL A 203 11.65 4.80 -6.76
CA VAL A 203 12.77 5.11 -5.86
C VAL A 203 12.98 6.62 -5.76
N GLY A 204 13.01 7.31 -6.91
CA GLY A 204 13.11 8.77 -6.96
C GLY A 204 11.92 9.45 -6.28
N GLY A 205 10.71 8.94 -6.54
CA GLY A 205 9.50 9.46 -5.92
C GLY A 205 9.52 9.32 -4.40
N SER A 206 9.92 8.16 -3.90
CA SER A 206 10.04 7.86 -2.46
C SER A 206 11.09 8.73 -1.77
N TYR A 207 12.20 9.00 -2.45
CA TYR A 207 13.23 9.92 -1.95
C TYR A 207 12.68 11.35 -1.79
N LEU A 208 11.97 11.85 -2.80
CA LEU A 208 11.31 13.16 -2.74
C LEU A 208 10.26 13.19 -1.62
N GLY A 209 9.45 12.13 -1.50
CA GLY A 209 8.46 12.01 -0.42
C GLY A 209 9.10 12.08 0.97
N LYS A 210 10.24 11.41 1.18
CA LYS A 210 11.01 11.53 2.43
C LYS A 210 11.46 12.97 2.70
N ARG A 211 11.96 13.69 1.69
CA ARG A 211 12.37 15.10 1.85
C ARG A 211 11.20 16.03 2.17
N ILE A 212 10.00 15.71 1.70
CA ILE A 212 8.79 16.47 1.99
C ILE A 212 8.35 16.22 3.43
N ILE A 213 8.21 14.96 3.84
CA ILE A 213 7.66 14.63 5.17
C ILE A 213 8.52 15.15 6.33
N THR A 214 9.85 15.19 6.18
CA THR A 214 10.73 15.74 7.23
C THR A 214 10.52 17.24 7.48
N LYS A 215 9.85 17.95 6.57
CA LYS A 215 9.51 19.37 6.71
C LYS A 215 8.06 19.60 7.19
N LEU A 216 7.27 18.55 7.33
CA LEU A 216 5.87 18.63 7.74
C LEU A 216 5.72 18.40 9.24
N SER A 217 4.77 19.11 9.84
CA SER A 217 4.33 18.80 11.20
C SER A 217 3.45 17.55 11.20
N THR A 218 3.42 16.83 12.33
CA THR A 218 2.57 15.63 12.49
C THR A 218 1.11 15.90 12.12
N LYS A 219 0.57 17.07 12.48
CA LYS A 219 -0.80 17.49 12.13
C LYS A 219 -1.04 17.54 10.61
N LYS A 220 -0.04 18.00 9.82
CA LYS A 220 -0.15 18.05 8.36
C LYS A 220 -0.07 16.65 7.76
N VAL A 221 0.79 15.79 8.28
CA VAL A 221 0.89 14.38 7.85
C VAL A 221 -0.42 13.65 8.13
N ASP A 222 -0.99 13.79 9.32
CA ASP A 222 -2.28 13.21 9.69
C ASP A 222 -3.40 13.65 8.75
N LEU A 223 -3.45 14.95 8.41
CA LEU A 223 -4.43 15.48 7.46
C LEU A 223 -4.27 14.87 6.07
N ILE A 224 -3.03 14.72 5.57
CA ILE A 224 -2.75 14.10 4.27
C ILE A 224 -3.20 12.64 4.27
N ILE A 225 -2.90 11.89 5.34
CA ILE A 225 -3.33 10.50 5.50
C ILE A 225 -4.86 10.40 5.45
N GLU A 226 -5.57 11.23 6.21
CA GLU A 226 -7.04 11.22 6.23
C GLU A 226 -7.67 11.55 4.87
N ILE A 227 -7.14 12.55 4.17
CA ILE A 227 -7.60 12.89 2.81
C ILE A 227 -7.41 11.68 1.89
N LEU A 228 -6.24 11.03 1.94
CA LEU A 228 -5.98 9.86 1.11
C LEU A 228 -6.83 8.65 1.50
N LEU A 229 -7.17 8.47 2.78
CA LEU A 229 -8.11 7.43 3.21
C LEU A 229 -9.50 7.68 2.63
N LEU A 230 -9.99 8.92 2.63
CA LEU A 230 -11.27 9.28 2.03
C LEU A 230 -11.27 9.12 0.51
N VAL A 231 -10.21 9.54 -0.18
CA VAL A 231 -10.04 9.33 -1.62
C VAL A 231 -10.03 7.83 -1.93
N SER A 232 -9.32 7.03 -1.13
CA SER A 232 -9.31 5.57 -1.26
C SER A 232 -10.70 4.97 -1.07
N ALA A 233 -11.46 5.49 -0.10
CA ALA A 233 -12.80 5.00 0.16
C ALA A 233 -13.74 5.25 -1.01
N VAL A 234 -13.75 6.48 -1.53
CA VAL A 234 -14.56 6.86 -2.69
C VAL A 234 -14.17 6.01 -3.90
N GLN A 235 -12.87 5.84 -4.13
CA GLN A 235 -12.38 5.02 -5.23
C GLN A 235 -12.86 3.57 -5.11
N LEU A 236 -12.79 2.96 -3.93
CA LEU A 236 -13.21 1.57 -3.71
C LEU A 236 -14.74 1.36 -3.77
N ILE A 237 -15.53 2.39 -3.46
CA ILE A 237 -17.01 2.29 -3.51
C ILE A 237 -17.51 2.44 -4.95
N ILE A 238 -16.87 3.31 -5.73
CA ILE A 238 -17.34 3.67 -7.08
C ILE A 238 -16.70 2.77 -8.16
N PHE A 239 -15.46 2.30 -7.98
CA PHE A 239 -14.65 1.62 -9.00
C PHE A 239 -14.09 0.25 -8.56
#